data_AF-A0A7V1GS92-F1
#
_entry.id   AF-A0A7V1GS92-F1
#
_cell.length_a   1.000
_cell.length_b   1.000
_cell.length_c   1.000
_cell.angle_alpha   90.00
_cell.angle_beta   90.00
_cell.angle_gamma   90.00
#
_symmetry.space_group_name_H-M   'P 1'
#
loop_
_entity.id
_entity.type
_entity.pdbx_description
1 polymer ?
#
loop_
_entity_poly.entity_id
_entity_poly.type
_entity_poly.pdbx_seq_one_letter_code
_entity_poly.pdbx_strand_id
1 'polypeptide(L)'
;MTRTPTPTLPPLAGPVITYFGITTADNHVVPPTGTDENGVPIFERPFGAGFFLVVEAKPGTSNSPPDTRNFYNPSDPSSRPDVQILSSRPLGNGSAEVCDKGPPPFPLGGVPGFPALNLDDPSQAVTDALNDFSCRLANNTIDPCTLDARDRPAFVAPDSTTQVCSEGVIGTELRFPSGSTTLIVRWRDRNGNLGRPAKIVIRVP
;
A
#
# COMPACT_ATOMS: atom_id res chain seq x y z
N MET A 1 11.87 34.68 13.65
CA MET A 1 11.82 33.33 13.05
C MET A 1 11.01 33.43 11.77
N THR A 2 11.64 33.34 10.60
CA THR A 2 10.96 33.43 9.30
C THR A 2 10.46 32.04 8.94
N ARG A 3 9.14 31.82 8.88
CA ARG A 3 8.58 30.56 8.37
C ARG A 3 8.74 30.57 6.85
N THR A 4 9.64 29.75 6.33
CA THR A 4 9.70 29.47 4.90
C THR A 4 8.38 28.80 4.50
N PRO A 5 7.60 29.36 3.56
CA PRO A 5 6.38 28.71 3.10
C PRO A 5 6.74 27.37 2.45
N THR A 6 6.15 26.28 2.95
CA THR A 6 6.25 24.97 2.30
C THR A 6 5.57 25.08 0.93
N PRO A 7 6.26 24.82 -0.18
CA PRO A 7 5.65 24.88 -1.49
C PRO A 7 4.45 23.92 -1.54
N THR A 8 3.26 24.47 -1.79
CA THR A 8 2.06 23.68 -2.04
C THR A 8 2.21 23.03 -3.41
N LEU A 9 2.38 21.72 -3.42
CA LEU A 9 2.41 20.95 -4.66
C LEU A 9 1.09 21.14 -5.42
N PRO A 10 1.10 21.29 -6.75
CA PRO A 10 -0.12 21.48 -7.51
C PRO A 10 -1.07 20.29 -7.31
N PRO A 11 -2.38 20.52 -7.18
CA PRO A 11 -3.35 19.44 -7.08
C PRO A 11 -3.24 18.50 -8.30
N LEU A 12 -3.26 17.18 -8.07
CA LEU A 12 -3.33 16.21 -9.17
C LEU A 12 -4.77 15.79 -9.41
N ALA A 13 -5.05 15.41 -10.66
CA ALA A 13 -6.34 14.89 -11.08
C ALA A 13 -6.70 13.59 -10.33
N GLY A 14 -5.73 12.68 -10.19
CA GLY A 14 -5.96 11.38 -9.56
C GLY A 14 -6.07 11.41 -8.03
N PRO A 15 -6.36 10.26 -7.40
CA PRO A 15 -6.65 10.15 -5.98
C PRO A 15 -5.61 10.77 -5.06
N VAL A 16 -6.07 11.25 -3.92
CA VAL A 16 -5.22 11.71 -2.81
C VAL A 16 -5.20 10.62 -1.75
N ILE A 17 -4.02 10.07 -1.46
CA ILE A 17 -3.82 9.16 -0.33
C ILE A 17 -4.03 9.96 0.96
N THR A 18 -5.03 9.56 1.74
CA THR A 18 -5.42 10.21 3.01
C THR A 18 -4.83 9.49 4.22
N TYR A 19 -4.60 8.18 4.09
CA TYR A 19 -3.89 7.38 5.08
C TYR A 19 -3.05 6.30 4.40
N PHE A 20 -1.83 6.11 4.88
CA PHE A 20 -1.01 4.95 4.55
C PHE A 20 -0.25 4.54 5.82
N GLY A 21 -0.51 3.34 6.30
CA GLY A 21 0.03 2.88 7.57
C GLY A 21 -0.39 1.46 7.88
N ILE A 22 -0.37 1.12 9.17
CA ILE A 22 -0.67 -0.24 9.63
C ILE A 22 -1.64 -0.23 10.82
N THR A 23 -2.18 -1.39 11.11
CA THR A 23 -2.93 -1.65 12.34
C THR A 23 -2.25 -2.74 13.17
N THR A 24 -2.76 -3.00 14.36
CA THR A 24 -2.57 -4.27 15.06
C THR A 24 -3.46 -5.36 14.44
N ALA A 25 -3.30 -6.62 14.87
CA ALA A 25 -4.09 -7.74 14.37
C ALA A 25 -5.57 -7.69 14.79
N ASP A 26 -5.90 -6.90 15.80
CA ASP A 26 -7.25 -6.53 16.28
C ASP A 26 -7.74 -5.21 15.65
N ASN A 27 -7.21 -4.84 14.48
CA ASN A 27 -7.75 -3.78 13.62
C ASN A 27 -7.62 -2.34 14.14
N HIS A 28 -6.89 -2.11 15.24
CA HIS A 28 -6.60 -0.76 15.73
C HIS A 28 -5.39 -0.11 15.05
N VAL A 29 -5.55 1.15 14.66
CA VAL A 29 -4.50 1.95 14.01
C VAL A 29 -3.28 2.07 14.93
N VAL A 30 -2.09 1.81 14.37
CA VAL A 30 -0.82 2.04 15.06
C VAL A 30 -0.28 3.39 14.61
N PRO A 31 0.03 4.33 15.52
CA PRO A 31 0.71 5.56 15.14
C PRO A 31 2.17 5.30 14.75
N PRO A 32 2.76 6.08 13.83
CA PRO A 32 4.18 5.97 13.53
C PRO A 32 5.03 6.30 14.77
N THR A 33 6.14 5.59 14.95
CA THR A 33 7.10 5.85 16.04
C THR A 33 8.03 7.03 15.76
N GLY A 34 8.10 7.45 14.50
CA GLY A 34 8.85 8.61 14.06
C GLY A 34 8.75 8.81 12.55
N THR A 35 9.65 9.63 12.00
CA THR A 35 9.82 9.80 10.56
C THR A 35 11.29 9.65 10.19
N ASP A 36 11.59 9.25 8.96
CA ASP A 36 12.95 9.30 8.42
C ASP A 36 13.38 10.74 8.10
N GLU A 37 14.61 10.90 7.58
CA GLU A 37 15.19 12.20 7.21
C GLU A 37 14.39 12.94 6.12
N ASN A 38 13.57 12.22 5.35
CA ASN A 38 12.72 12.77 4.29
C ASN A 38 11.27 12.99 4.76
N GLY A 39 10.98 12.77 6.05
CA GLY A 39 9.63 12.90 6.62
C GLY A 39 8.72 11.70 6.36
N VAL A 40 9.25 10.56 5.91
CA VAL A 40 8.47 9.34 5.69
C VAL A 40 8.16 8.68 7.04
N PRO A 41 6.88 8.41 7.37
CA PRO A 41 6.51 7.77 8.63
C PRO A 41 7.15 6.40 8.81
N ILE A 42 7.67 6.13 10.01
CA ILE A 42 8.29 4.87 10.41
C ILE A 42 7.35 4.16 11.39
N PHE A 43 7.08 2.88 11.13
CA PHE A 43 6.36 1.99 12.03
C PHE A 43 7.31 0.88 12.49
N GLU A 44 7.65 0.87 13.77
CA GLU A 44 8.46 -0.20 14.37
C GLU A 44 7.57 -1.38 14.76
N ARG A 45 7.99 -2.57 14.36
CA ARG A 45 7.27 -3.82 14.66
C ARG A 45 8.22 -4.87 15.21
N PRO A 46 7.86 -5.54 16.32
CA PRO A 46 8.71 -6.59 16.90
C PRO A 46 8.88 -7.79 15.96
N PHE A 47 7.92 -8.01 15.07
CA PHE A 47 7.93 -9.04 14.05
C PHE A 47 7.44 -8.44 12.73
N GLY A 48 7.98 -8.92 11.60
CA GLY A 48 7.54 -8.51 10.27
C GLY A 48 6.18 -9.04 9.83
N ALA A 49 5.32 -9.46 10.76
CA ALA A 49 4.00 -10.03 10.53
C ALA A 49 3.08 -9.72 11.72
N GLY A 50 1.80 -10.09 11.64
CA GLY A 50 0.83 -9.86 12.72
C GLY A 50 0.23 -8.46 12.73
N PHE A 51 -0.01 -7.89 11.55
CA PHE A 51 -0.68 -6.60 11.35
C PHE A 51 -1.36 -6.52 10.00
N PHE A 52 -2.25 -5.55 9.82
CA PHE A 52 -2.73 -5.18 8.49
C PHE A 52 -1.91 -4.02 7.94
N LEU A 53 -1.68 -4.04 6.62
CA LEU A 53 -1.34 -2.85 5.87
C LEU A 53 -2.64 -2.17 5.45
N VAL A 54 -2.72 -0.84 5.55
CA VAL A 54 -3.94 -0.08 5.24
C VAL A 54 -3.58 1.12 4.37
N VAL A 55 -4.34 1.28 3.29
CA VAL A 55 -4.28 2.46 2.42
C VAL A 55 -5.69 3.01 2.27
N GLU A 56 -5.83 4.31 2.48
CA GLU A 56 -7.05 5.05 2.22
C GLU A 56 -6.82 6.16 1.22
N ALA A 57 -7.84 6.45 0.44
CA ALA A 57 -7.82 7.57 -0.48
C ALA A 57 -9.18 8.24 -0.60
N LYS A 58 -9.13 9.45 -1.15
CA LYS A 58 -10.29 10.21 -1.61
C LYS A 58 -10.08 10.68 -3.06
N PRO A 59 -11.14 11.13 -3.76
CA PRO A 59 -11.01 11.69 -5.10
C PRO A 59 -10.04 12.88 -5.13
N GLY A 60 -9.29 13.01 -6.23
CA GLY A 60 -8.49 14.19 -6.53
C GLY A 60 -9.30 15.30 -7.18
N THR A 61 -8.65 16.19 -7.92
CA THR A 61 -9.36 17.29 -8.61
C THR A 61 -10.22 16.82 -9.78
N SER A 62 -10.08 15.58 -10.25
CA SER A 62 -11.00 14.98 -11.22
C SER A 62 -12.39 14.69 -10.63
N ASN A 63 -12.52 14.65 -9.30
CA ASN A 63 -13.67 14.14 -8.56
C ASN A 63 -14.06 12.69 -8.91
N SER A 64 -13.23 11.96 -9.65
CA SER A 64 -13.45 10.55 -9.93
C SER A 64 -13.00 9.72 -8.72
N PRO A 65 -13.81 8.75 -8.26
CA PRO A 65 -13.47 7.94 -7.10
C PRO A 65 -12.24 7.08 -7.36
N PRO A 66 -11.40 6.82 -6.33
CA PRO A 66 -10.37 5.79 -6.40
C PRO A 66 -11.00 4.45 -6.80
N ASP A 67 -10.29 3.68 -7.62
CA ASP A 67 -10.76 2.39 -8.12
C ASP A 67 -9.90 1.23 -7.58
N THR A 68 -10.39 0.00 -7.59
CA THR A 68 -9.70 -1.13 -6.92
C THR A 68 -9.59 -2.36 -7.81
N ARG A 69 -9.50 -2.17 -9.13
CA ARG A 69 -9.42 -3.28 -10.07
C ARG A 69 -7.98 -3.76 -10.22
N ASN A 70 -7.86 -5.07 -10.41
CA ASN A 70 -6.65 -5.72 -10.90
C ASN A 70 -6.82 -5.98 -12.39
N PHE A 71 -5.79 -5.70 -13.18
CA PHE A 71 -5.85 -5.80 -14.64
C PHE A 71 -4.93 -6.89 -15.21
N TYR A 72 -4.13 -7.54 -14.35
CA TYR A 72 -3.02 -8.42 -14.70
C TYR A 72 -3.14 -9.14 -16.06
N ASN A 73 -2.16 -8.86 -16.92
CA ASN A 73 -1.90 -9.60 -18.15
C ASN A 73 -0.39 -9.90 -18.21
N PRO A 74 0.03 -11.18 -18.25
CA PRO A 74 1.45 -11.58 -18.18
C PRO A 74 2.29 -11.13 -19.37
N SER A 75 1.67 -10.60 -20.43
CA SER A 75 2.34 -10.16 -21.65
C SER A 75 2.14 -8.67 -21.95
N ASP A 76 1.57 -7.91 -21.01
CA ASP A 76 1.31 -6.48 -21.15
C ASP A 76 1.79 -5.69 -19.92
N PRO A 77 2.93 -4.98 -20.01
CA PRO A 77 3.49 -4.20 -18.90
C PRO A 77 2.71 -2.91 -18.62
N SER A 78 1.68 -2.59 -19.40
CA SER A 78 0.74 -1.51 -19.10
C SER A 78 -0.42 -1.97 -18.21
N SER A 79 -0.60 -3.29 -18.06
CA SER A 79 -1.71 -3.91 -17.34
C SER A 79 -1.50 -3.91 -15.82
N ARG A 80 -1.45 -2.70 -15.25
CA ARG A 80 -1.18 -2.44 -13.82
C ARG A 80 -2.47 -2.31 -13.01
N PRO A 81 -2.49 -2.73 -11.74
CA PRO A 81 -3.63 -2.53 -10.85
C PRO A 81 -3.88 -1.05 -10.59
N ASP A 82 -5.08 -0.75 -10.09
CA ASP A 82 -5.43 0.61 -9.68
C ASP A 82 -4.64 1.02 -8.42
N VAL A 83 -4.51 0.12 -7.45
CA VAL A 83 -3.65 0.30 -6.28
C VAL A 83 -2.27 -0.25 -6.58
N GLN A 84 -1.27 0.63 -6.64
CA GLN A 84 0.09 0.30 -7.03
C GLN A 84 1.01 0.41 -5.83
N ILE A 85 1.40 -0.72 -5.24
CA ILE A 85 2.35 -0.78 -4.12
C ILE A 85 3.63 -1.48 -4.56
N LEU A 86 4.78 -0.84 -4.32
CA LEU A 86 6.10 -1.48 -4.41
C LEU A 86 6.76 -1.52 -3.03
N SER A 87 7.49 -2.60 -2.79
CA SER A 87 8.35 -2.77 -1.63
C SER A 87 9.81 -2.60 -2.00
N SER A 88 10.62 -1.95 -1.16
CA SER A 88 12.05 -1.76 -1.42
C SER A 88 12.87 -3.04 -1.22
N ARG A 89 12.29 -4.04 -0.54
CA ARG A 89 12.91 -5.33 -0.22
C ARG A 89 11.91 -6.47 -0.46
N PRO A 90 12.39 -7.70 -0.75
CA PRO A 90 11.50 -8.83 -0.88
C PRO A 90 10.67 -9.06 0.38
N LEU A 91 9.39 -9.38 0.21
CA LEU A 91 8.47 -9.77 1.28
C LEU A 91 8.18 -11.27 1.19
N GLY A 92 7.96 -11.91 2.34
CA GLY A 92 7.80 -13.36 2.39
C GLY A 92 9.03 -14.07 1.84
N ASN A 93 8.84 -14.94 0.84
CA ASN A 93 9.95 -15.62 0.13
C ASN A 93 10.51 -14.81 -1.06
N GLY A 94 9.91 -13.65 -1.39
CA GLY A 94 10.34 -12.81 -2.50
C GLY A 94 10.05 -13.35 -3.90
N SER A 95 9.08 -14.27 -4.04
CA SER A 95 8.63 -14.84 -5.32
C SER A 95 8.36 -13.76 -6.36
N ALA A 96 8.59 -14.09 -7.64
CA ALA A 96 8.21 -13.26 -8.76
C ALA A 96 6.93 -13.76 -9.45
N GLU A 97 6.35 -14.86 -8.98
CA GLU A 97 5.08 -15.36 -9.48
C GLU A 97 3.94 -14.43 -9.05
N VAL A 98 3.02 -14.13 -9.97
CA VAL A 98 1.92 -13.20 -9.72
C VAL A 98 0.71 -13.93 -9.15
N CYS A 99 0.19 -13.44 -8.03
CA CYS A 99 -0.95 -13.96 -7.30
C CYS A 99 -0.76 -15.40 -6.79
N ASP A 100 0.46 -15.78 -6.43
CA ASP A 100 0.82 -17.03 -5.75
C ASP A 100 0.42 -17.01 -4.25
N LYS A 101 -0.87 -16.79 -4.00
CA LYS A 101 -1.47 -16.65 -2.66
C LYS A 101 -2.36 -17.83 -2.24
N GLY A 102 -2.31 -18.92 -2.99
CA GLY A 102 -3.20 -20.07 -2.78
C GLY A 102 -2.73 -21.03 -1.69
N PRO A 103 -3.64 -21.86 -1.13
CA PRO A 103 -3.22 -23.02 -0.35
C PRO A 103 -2.51 -24.04 -1.27
N PRO A 104 -1.74 -24.99 -0.71
CA PRO A 104 -1.12 -26.07 -1.47
C PRO A 104 -2.13 -26.73 -2.42
N PRO A 105 -1.74 -27.06 -3.68
CA PRO A 105 -0.36 -27.13 -4.18
C PRO A 105 0.24 -25.80 -4.64
N PHE A 106 -0.52 -24.71 -4.64
CA PHE A 106 0.02 -23.39 -4.98
C PHE A 106 0.94 -22.93 -3.83
N PRO A 107 2.19 -22.53 -4.11
CA PRO A 107 3.06 -22.03 -3.06
C PRO A 107 2.45 -20.78 -2.46
N LEU A 108 2.45 -20.69 -1.13
CA LEU A 108 2.22 -19.42 -0.43
C LEU A 108 3.48 -18.59 -0.64
N GLY A 109 3.46 -17.75 -1.66
CA GLY A 109 4.62 -17.06 -2.19
C GLY A 109 5.02 -15.81 -1.41
N GLY A 110 5.42 -14.79 -2.16
CA GLY A 110 5.94 -13.54 -1.64
C GLY A 110 5.95 -12.49 -2.74
N VAL A 111 6.30 -11.25 -2.39
CA VAL A 111 6.37 -10.15 -3.35
C VAL A 111 7.84 -9.78 -3.57
N PRO A 112 8.30 -9.59 -4.82
CA PRO A 112 9.69 -9.24 -5.06
C PRO A 112 9.98 -7.78 -4.66
N GLY A 113 11.23 -7.50 -4.30
CA GLY A 113 11.67 -6.17 -3.88
C GLY A 113 12.26 -5.33 -5.00
N PHE A 114 11.97 -4.03 -5.00
CA PHE A 114 12.49 -3.04 -5.95
C PHE A 114 13.10 -1.85 -5.19
N PRO A 115 14.42 -1.85 -4.91
CA PRO A 115 15.07 -0.83 -4.08
C PRO A 115 14.89 0.61 -4.58
N ALA A 116 14.76 0.81 -5.89
CA ALA A 116 14.57 2.12 -6.49
C ALA A 116 13.15 2.70 -6.25
N LEU A 117 12.17 1.86 -5.90
CA LEU A 117 10.76 2.25 -5.70
C LEU A 117 10.20 3.08 -6.87
N ASN A 118 10.60 2.75 -8.09
CA ASN A 118 10.19 3.45 -9.30
C ASN A 118 8.86 2.91 -9.82
N LEU A 119 7.76 3.57 -9.46
CA LEU A 119 6.40 3.22 -9.92
C LEU A 119 6.17 3.45 -11.42
N ASP A 120 7.05 4.17 -12.10
CA ASP A 120 6.93 4.51 -13.52
C ASP A 120 7.85 3.66 -14.41
N ASP A 121 8.62 2.73 -13.83
CA ASP A 121 9.41 1.76 -14.58
C ASP A 121 8.48 0.92 -15.48
N PRO A 122 8.67 0.90 -16.82
CA PRO A 122 7.76 0.26 -17.77
C PRO A 122 7.98 -1.26 -17.92
N SER A 123 8.81 -1.89 -17.10
CA SER A 123 9.09 -3.32 -17.20
C SER A 123 7.90 -4.19 -16.79
N GLN A 124 7.87 -5.41 -17.36
CA GLN A 124 6.94 -6.46 -16.94
C GLN A 124 7.18 -6.83 -15.48
N ALA A 125 8.44 -6.92 -15.02
CA ALA A 125 8.78 -7.26 -13.65
C ALA A 125 8.15 -6.31 -12.60
N VAL A 126 8.16 -4.99 -12.85
CA VAL A 126 7.47 -4.04 -11.96
C VAL A 126 5.96 -4.20 -12.05
N THR A 127 5.42 -4.41 -13.24
CA THR A 127 3.97 -4.63 -13.43
C THR A 127 3.48 -5.89 -12.72
N ASP A 128 4.25 -6.96 -12.78
CA ASP A 128 4.00 -8.23 -12.11
C ASP A 128 4.02 -8.03 -10.59
N ALA A 129 5.05 -7.36 -10.06
CA ALA A 129 5.13 -7.06 -8.63
C ALA A 129 3.98 -6.20 -8.11
N LEU A 130 3.54 -5.21 -8.90
CA LEU A 130 2.38 -4.37 -8.57
C LEU A 130 1.10 -5.21 -8.50
N ASN A 131 0.85 -6.05 -9.52
CA ASN A 131 -0.32 -6.94 -9.54
C ASN A 131 -0.24 -7.98 -8.42
N ASP A 132 0.95 -8.51 -8.14
CA ASP A 132 1.17 -9.50 -7.10
C ASP A 132 0.85 -8.96 -5.70
N PHE A 133 1.34 -7.74 -5.39
CA PHE A 133 0.96 -7.06 -4.15
C PHE A 133 -0.54 -6.79 -4.11
N SER A 134 -1.13 -6.27 -5.19
CA SER A 134 -2.57 -5.95 -5.26
C SER A 134 -3.47 -7.17 -5.13
N CYS A 135 -3.00 -8.36 -5.52
CA CYS A 135 -3.69 -9.62 -5.29
C CYS A 135 -3.83 -9.97 -3.81
N ARG A 136 -3.01 -9.40 -2.94
CA ARG A 136 -3.02 -9.59 -1.48
C ARG A 136 -3.69 -8.43 -0.76
N LEU A 137 -4.46 -7.62 -1.49
CA LEU A 137 -5.28 -6.55 -0.93
C LEU A 137 -6.76 -6.88 -1.06
N ALA A 138 -7.53 -6.53 -0.04
CA ALA A 138 -8.99 -6.56 -0.04
C ALA A 138 -9.53 -5.13 -0.19
N ASN A 139 -10.64 -4.97 -0.92
CA ASN A 139 -11.38 -3.73 -0.93
C ASN A 139 -12.28 -3.67 0.31
N ASN A 140 -11.99 -2.71 1.19
CA ASN A 140 -12.67 -2.48 2.46
C ASN A 140 -13.45 -1.17 2.45
N THR A 141 -13.90 -0.71 1.29
CA THR A 141 -14.60 0.57 1.16
C THR A 141 -15.98 0.57 1.81
N ILE A 142 -16.70 -0.56 1.76
CA ILE A 142 -18.04 -0.69 2.36
C ILE A 142 -17.93 -1.11 3.84
N ASP A 143 -16.94 -1.94 4.15
CA ASP A 143 -16.68 -2.47 5.49
C ASP A 143 -15.19 -2.26 5.82
N PRO A 144 -14.84 -1.09 6.41
CA PRO A 144 -13.46 -0.75 6.73
C PRO A 144 -12.81 -1.78 7.65
N CYS A 145 -11.57 -2.16 7.34
CA CYS A 145 -10.78 -3.07 8.16
C CYS A 145 -10.17 -2.39 9.39
N THR A 146 -10.39 -1.09 9.59
CA THR A 146 -9.90 -0.31 10.73
C THR A 146 -11.02 -0.02 11.71
N LEU A 147 -10.70 -0.01 13.00
CA LEU A 147 -11.66 0.32 14.06
C LEU A 147 -11.42 1.71 14.64
N ASP A 148 -12.50 2.44 14.91
CA ASP A 148 -12.47 3.66 15.72
C ASP A 148 -12.25 3.36 17.22
N ALA A 149 -12.15 4.40 18.04
CA ALA A 149 -11.96 4.26 19.49
C ALA A 149 -13.14 3.61 20.24
N ARG A 150 -14.20 3.22 19.54
CA ARG A 150 -15.39 2.53 20.07
C ARG A 150 -15.58 1.16 19.44
N ASP A 151 -14.52 0.61 18.83
CA ASP A 151 -14.51 -0.70 18.17
C ASP A 151 -15.50 -0.82 17.01
N ARG A 152 -15.77 0.28 16.30
CA ARG A 152 -16.64 0.28 15.13
C ARG A 152 -15.81 0.41 13.85
N PRO A 153 -16.12 -0.35 12.78
CA PRO A 153 -15.51 -0.17 11.47
C PRO A 153 -15.61 1.29 11.01
N ALA A 154 -14.46 1.89 10.73
CA ALA A 154 -14.35 3.28 10.31
C ALA A 154 -13.05 3.52 9.55
N PHE A 155 -13.07 4.45 8.59
CA PHE A 155 -11.84 4.97 8.02
C PHE A 155 -10.99 5.69 9.08
N VAL A 156 -9.67 5.65 8.91
CA VAL A 156 -8.70 6.38 9.73
C VAL A 156 -8.81 7.87 9.48
N ALA A 157 -8.85 8.29 8.21
CA ALA A 157 -9.07 9.68 7.86
C ALA A 157 -10.57 9.94 7.60
N PRO A 158 -11.15 11.00 8.19
CA PRO A 158 -12.59 11.25 8.12
C PRO A 158 -13.08 11.66 6.71
N ASP A 159 -12.18 12.04 5.81
CA ASP A 159 -12.46 12.45 4.44
C ASP A 159 -12.08 11.38 3.40
N SER A 160 -11.66 10.19 3.84
CA SER A 160 -11.47 9.02 2.98
C SER A 160 -12.79 8.55 2.40
N THR A 161 -12.75 8.06 1.15
CA THR A 161 -13.93 7.47 0.48
C THR A 161 -13.69 6.02 0.07
N THR A 162 -12.46 5.54 0.12
CA THR A 162 -12.05 4.24 -0.39
C THR A 162 -10.91 3.71 0.47
N GLN A 163 -10.98 2.45 0.85
CA GLN A 163 -9.96 1.78 1.67
C GLN A 163 -9.64 0.43 1.05
N VAL A 164 -8.34 0.12 1.03
CA VAL A 164 -7.85 -1.24 0.83
C VAL A 164 -6.97 -1.62 2.00
N CYS A 165 -7.06 -2.89 2.39
CA CYS A 165 -6.22 -3.46 3.42
C CYS A 165 -5.53 -4.71 2.89
N SER A 166 -4.47 -5.18 3.55
CA SER A 166 -4.00 -6.54 3.30
C SER A 166 -5.15 -7.54 3.47
N GLU A 167 -5.21 -8.54 2.60
CA GLU A 167 -6.20 -9.61 2.65
C GLU A 167 -5.90 -10.51 3.86
N GLY A 168 -6.44 -10.10 5.01
CA GLY A 168 -6.11 -10.69 6.30
C GLY A 168 -4.88 -10.05 6.96
N VAL A 169 -4.58 -10.57 8.15
CA VAL A 169 -3.38 -10.21 8.90
C VAL A 169 -2.16 -10.70 8.12
N ILE A 170 -1.18 -9.83 7.88
CA ILE A 170 0.07 -10.18 7.22
C ILE A 170 0.73 -11.34 7.95
N GLY A 171 0.89 -12.44 7.23
CA GLY A 171 1.50 -13.69 7.66
C GLY A 171 2.85 -13.91 7.00
N THR A 172 3.16 -15.17 6.70
CA THR A 172 4.43 -15.56 6.08
C THR A 172 4.56 -15.10 4.63
N GLU A 173 3.44 -14.94 3.92
CA GLU A 173 3.36 -14.53 2.51
C GLU A 173 3.78 -13.08 2.26
N LEU A 174 3.58 -12.20 3.23
CA LEU A 174 3.98 -10.79 3.15
C LEU A 174 4.93 -10.39 4.27
N ARG A 175 5.60 -11.36 4.89
CA ARG A 175 6.46 -11.10 6.04
C ARG A 175 7.57 -10.13 5.67
N PHE A 176 7.69 -9.05 6.44
CA PHE A 176 8.77 -8.09 6.32
C PHE A 176 10.07 -8.67 6.88
N PRO A 177 11.20 -8.54 6.17
CA PRO A 177 12.50 -8.96 6.68
C PRO A 177 13.02 -8.01 7.78
N SER A 178 13.91 -8.50 8.64
CA SER A 178 14.64 -7.65 9.60
C SER A 178 15.38 -6.52 8.90
N GLY A 179 15.44 -5.36 9.56
CA GLY A 179 15.85 -4.06 9.04
C GLY A 179 14.67 -3.18 8.60
N SER A 180 14.97 -2.13 7.85
CA SER A 180 13.96 -1.22 7.31
C SER A 180 13.52 -1.66 5.92
N THR A 181 12.21 -1.65 5.67
CA THR A 181 11.60 -1.87 4.37
C THR A 181 10.69 -0.69 4.07
N THR A 182 10.92 -0.01 2.95
CA THR A 182 10.10 1.11 2.53
C THR A 182 9.04 0.61 1.56
N LEU A 183 7.80 1.01 1.79
CA LEU A 183 6.73 0.85 0.82
C LEU A 183 6.43 2.18 0.17
N ILE A 184 6.13 2.15 -1.13
CA ILE A 184 5.55 3.28 -1.86
C ILE A 184 4.20 2.84 -2.42
N VAL A 185 3.19 3.70 -2.31
CA VAL A 185 1.86 3.48 -2.89
C VAL A 185 1.47 4.63 -3.79
N ARG A 186 0.82 4.33 -4.91
CA ARG A 186 0.04 5.27 -5.73
C ARG A 186 -1.29 4.63 -6.07
N TRP A 187 -2.29 5.44 -6.34
CA TRP A 187 -3.65 4.97 -6.65
C TRP A 187 -4.16 5.60 -7.94
N ARG A 188 -4.89 4.84 -8.75
CA ARG A 188 -5.61 5.25 -9.96
C ARG A 188 -7.11 5.45 -9.69
N ASP A 189 -7.71 6.48 -10.27
CA ASP A 189 -9.17 6.65 -10.26
C ASP A 189 -9.86 5.92 -11.43
N ARG A 190 -11.20 5.88 -11.42
CA ARG A 190 -12.01 5.24 -12.48
C ARG A 190 -11.82 5.85 -13.87
N ASN A 191 -11.29 7.07 -13.96
CA ASN A 191 -11.01 7.76 -15.22
C ASN A 191 -9.56 7.53 -15.69
N GLY A 192 -8.78 6.75 -14.95
CA GLY A 192 -7.39 6.44 -15.28
C GLY A 192 -6.37 7.46 -14.76
N ASN A 193 -6.77 8.48 -14.00
CA ASN A 193 -5.83 9.46 -13.47
C ASN A 193 -5.07 8.88 -12.27
N LEU A 194 -3.75 9.05 -12.27
CA LEU A 194 -2.87 8.61 -11.20
C LEU A 194 -2.67 9.70 -10.15
N GLY A 195 -2.74 9.30 -8.87
CA GLY A 195 -2.50 10.15 -7.72
C GLY A 195 -1.02 10.42 -7.44
N ARG A 196 -0.74 11.23 -6.40
CA ARG A 196 0.63 11.40 -5.88
C ARG A 196 1.03 10.15 -5.09
N PRO A 197 2.27 9.64 -5.25
CA PRO A 197 2.74 8.57 -4.40
C PRO A 197 2.88 9.00 -2.93
N ALA A 198 2.62 8.07 -2.01
CA ALA A 198 2.92 8.18 -0.58
C ALA A 198 3.86 7.04 -0.15
N LYS A 199 4.60 7.23 0.94
CA LYS A 199 5.56 6.24 1.45
C LYS A 199 5.35 5.99 2.94
N ILE A 200 5.71 4.79 3.38
CA ILE A 200 5.96 4.44 4.78
C ILE A 200 7.19 3.56 4.90
N VAL A 201 7.78 3.50 6.08
CA VAL A 201 8.84 2.54 6.44
C VAL A 201 8.30 1.60 7.50
N ILE A 202 8.43 0.30 7.26
CA ILE A 202 8.26 -0.72 8.30
C ILE A 202 9.66 -1.13 8.77
N ARG A 203 9.93 -0.99 10.06
CA ARG A 203 11.20 -1.37 10.67
C ARG A 203 10.99 -2.56 11.60
N VAL A 204 11.67 -3.65 11.27
CA VAL A 204 11.71 -4.87 12.08
C VAL A 204 13.13 -5.00 12.66
N PRO A 205 13.30 -5.17 13.97
CA PRO A 205 14.61 -5.41 14.57
C PRO A 205 15.35 -6.64 14.02
#